data_AF-A0A914VQW2-F1
#
_entry.id   AF-A0A914VQW2-F1
#
_cell.length_a   1.000
_cell.length_b   1.000
_cell.length_c   1.000
_cell.angle_alpha   90.00
_cell.angle_beta   90.00
_cell.angle_gamma   90.00
#
_symmetry.space_group_name_H-M   'P 1'
#
loop_
_entity.id
_entity.type
_entity.pdbx_description
1 polymer ?
#
loop_
_entity_poly.entity_id
_entity_poly.type
_entity_poly.pdbx_seq_one_letter_code
_entity_poly.pdbx_strand_id
1 'polypeptide(L)'
;MPGTHYFWDMDRIPVPYLERRSVGKVIEKLRAKFGNGPMVAVGDENRMKENDDPEVAIKSVPLLEFIHVPYSQKNAAAKILLQSITERIWARGDVIVLLTADGTLTKDIMVLKSQGVTINLIGNRLNELYIRLQEVAGRSYVFQWSEILGRQ
;
A
#
# COMPACT_ATOMS: atom_id res chain seq x y z
N MET A 1 1.98 14.65 -15.84
CA MET A 1 0.89 13.78 -16.36
C MET A 1 0.28 13.08 -15.16
N PRO A 2 -1.06 13.01 -15.01
CA PRO A 2 -1.69 12.27 -13.93
C PRO A 2 -1.27 10.79 -13.97
N GLY A 3 -0.87 10.22 -12.84
CA GLY A 3 -0.39 8.84 -12.73
C GLY A 3 -0.95 8.08 -11.54
N THR A 4 -0.82 6.76 -11.56
CA THR A 4 -1.12 5.90 -10.40
C THR A 4 0.15 5.67 -9.60
N HIS A 5 0.11 5.88 -8.29
CA HIS A 5 1.23 5.68 -7.38
C HIS A 5 0.83 4.71 -6.27
N TYR A 6 1.69 3.73 -6.00
CA TYR A 6 1.41 2.68 -5.03
C TYR A 6 2.27 2.85 -3.78
N PHE A 7 1.65 2.69 -2.62
CA PHE A 7 2.33 2.76 -1.32
C PHE A 7 1.86 1.59 -0.48
N TRP A 8 2.79 0.75 -0.02
CA TRP A 8 2.46 -0.52 0.60
C TRP A 8 3.18 -0.71 1.93
N ASP A 9 2.40 -0.79 2.99
CA ASP A 9 2.81 -1.30 4.30
C ASP A 9 2.78 -2.84 4.28
N MET A 10 3.92 -3.46 4.00
CA MET A 10 4.02 -4.92 3.90
C MET A 10 3.96 -5.61 5.26
N ASP A 11 4.27 -4.90 6.35
CA ASP A 11 4.14 -5.45 7.71
C ASP A 11 2.66 -5.56 8.14
N ARG A 12 1.81 -4.63 7.66
CA ARG A 12 0.36 -4.62 7.95
C ARG A 12 -0.46 -5.39 6.94
N ILE A 13 -0.06 -5.37 5.67
CA ILE A 13 -0.71 -6.07 4.57
C ILE A 13 0.33 -7.03 3.96
N PRO A 14 0.65 -8.15 4.62
CA PRO A 14 1.62 -9.09 4.10
C PRO A 14 1.11 -9.79 2.84
N VAL A 15 2.04 -10.26 2.02
CA VAL A 15 1.73 -11.22 0.96
C VAL A 15 1.22 -12.50 1.61
N PRO A 16 0.04 -13.03 1.21
CA PRO A 16 -0.45 -14.28 1.79
C PRO A 16 0.42 -15.45 1.32
N TYR A 17 1.28 -15.91 2.21
CA TYR A 17 2.22 -17.01 1.99
C TYR A 17 1.51 -18.33 1.61
N LEU A 18 0.35 -18.61 2.23
CA LEU A 18 -0.45 -19.81 2.01
C LEU A 18 -0.95 -19.97 0.55
N GLU A 19 -0.83 -18.93 -0.28
CA GLU A 19 -1.29 -18.95 -1.67
C GLU A 19 -0.18 -19.17 -2.71
N ARG A 20 1.09 -19.41 -2.29
CA ARG A 20 2.25 -19.48 -3.21
C ARG A 20 2.31 -18.29 -4.18
N ARG A 21 1.92 -17.11 -3.71
CA ARG A 21 1.93 -15.88 -4.50
C ARG A 21 3.23 -15.14 -4.27
N SER A 22 3.95 -14.86 -5.33
CA SER A 22 5.08 -13.96 -5.29
C SER A 22 4.60 -12.51 -5.16
N VAL A 23 5.44 -11.66 -4.58
CA VAL A 23 5.28 -10.20 -4.57
C VAL A 23 4.94 -9.68 -5.98
N GLY A 24 5.62 -10.20 -7.02
CA GLY A 24 5.35 -9.85 -8.42
C GLY A 24 3.90 -10.09 -8.85
N LYS A 25 3.31 -11.26 -8.56
CA LYS A 25 1.91 -11.57 -8.92
C LYS A 25 0.91 -10.65 -8.22
N VAL A 26 1.21 -10.24 -6.98
CA VAL A 26 0.37 -9.28 -6.25
C VAL A 26 0.41 -7.92 -6.93
N ILE A 27 1.61 -7.46 -7.31
CA ILE A 27 1.81 -6.18 -7.99
C ILE A 27 1.16 -6.19 -9.39
N GLU A 28 1.26 -7.28 -10.13
CA GLU A 28 0.54 -7.47 -11.40
C GLU A 28 -0.97 -7.28 -11.24
N LYS A 29 -1.57 -7.89 -10.21
CA LYS A 29 -3.00 -7.74 -9.92
C LYS A 29 -3.39 -6.31 -9.56
N LEU A 30 -2.56 -5.65 -8.75
CA LEU A 30 -2.75 -4.23 -8.40
C LEU A 30 -2.71 -3.34 -9.65
N ARG A 31 -1.69 -3.52 -10.50
CA ARG A 31 -1.50 -2.74 -11.73
C ARG A 31 -2.58 -3.02 -12.78
N ALA A 32 -3.05 -4.26 -12.89
CA ALA A 32 -4.18 -4.61 -13.74
C ALA A 32 -5.48 -3.92 -13.29
N LYS A 33 -5.66 -3.69 -11.99
CA LYS A 33 -6.87 -3.08 -11.43
C LYS A 33 -6.83 -1.55 -11.42
N PHE A 34 -5.68 -0.94 -11.12
CA PHE A 34 -5.58 0.51 -10.88
C PHE A 34 -4.65 1.24 -11.86
N GLY A 35 -4.08 0.55 -12.84
CA GLY A 35 -3.18 1.10 -13.86
C GLY A 35 -1.69 0.94 -13.50
N ASN A 36 -0.81 1.11 -14.48
CA ASN A 36 0.63 1.03 -14.22
C ASN A 36 1.15 2.21 -13.40
N GLY A 37 2.17 1.97 -12.57
CA GLY A 37 2.70 3.00 -11.68
C GLY A 37 3.89 2.56 -10.82
N PRO A 38 4.69 3.52 -10.33
CA PRO A 38 5.73 3.26 -9.35
C PRO A 38 5.12 2.81 -8.01
N MET A 39 5.84 1.94 -7.31
CA MET A 39 5.45 1.41 -6.02
C MET A 39 6.56 1.61 -5.01
N VAL A 40 6.20 2.15 -3.84
CA VAL A 40 7.04 2.16 -2.65
C VAL A 40 6.46 1.17 -1.65
N ALA A 41 7.24 0.17 -1.26
CA ALA A 41 6.90 -0.78 -0.23
C ALA A 41 7.78 -0.58 0.99
N VAL A 42 7.18 -0.69 2.18
CA VAL A 42 7.85 -0.47 3.46
C VAL A 42 7.56 -1.66 4.37
N GLY A 43 8.59 -2.18 5.04
CA GLY A 43 8.43 -3.26 6.02
C GLY A 43 9.76 -3.79 6.53
N ASP A 44 9.68 -4.72 7.48
CA ASP A 44 10.86 -5.38 8.04
C ASP A 44 11.26 -6.58 7.18
N GLU A 45 12.32 -6.42 6.39
CA GLU A 45 12.89 -7.48 5.54
C GLU A 45 13.16 -8.79 6.32
N ASN A 46 13.52 -8.72 7.60
CA ASN A 46 13.80 -9.93 8.39
C ASN A 46 12.52 -10.75 8.64
N ARG A 47 11.37 -10.09 8.74
CA ARG A 47 10.07 -10.75 8.86
C ARG A 47 9.56 -11.27 7.51
N MET A 48 10.14 -10.79 6.41
CA MET A 48 9.86 -11.29 5.07
C MET A 48 10.70 -12.52 4.73
N LYS A 49 11.96 -12.62 5.22
CA LYS A 49 12.86 -13.77 4.98
C LYS A 49 12.33 -15.11 5.49
N GLU A 50 11.37 -15.09 6.41
CA GLU A 50 10.62 -16.29 6.82
C GLU A 50 9.67 -16.82 5.70
N ASN A 51 9.48 -16.08 4.60
CA ASN A 51 8.42 -16.28 3.60
C ASN A 51 8.89 -16.31 2.11
N ASP A 52 10.04 -16.93 1.81
CA ASP A 52 10.84 -16.85 0.55
C ASP A 52 11.70 -15.59 0.44
N ASP A 53 12.83 -15.69 -0.28
CA ASP A 53 13.84 -14.62 -0.45
C ASP A 53 13.20 -13.34 -1.04
N PRO A 54 12.81 -12.38 -0.19
CA PRO A 54 12.02 -11.22 -0.60
C PRO A 54 12.87 -10.29 -1.45
N GLU A 55 14.18 -10.30 -1.22
CA GLU A 55 15.14 -9.44 -1.87
C GLU A 55 15.24 -9.75 -3.36
N VAL A 56 15.25 -11.03 -3.73
CA VAL A 56 15.23 -11.48 -5.13
C VAL A 56 13.89 -11.17 -5.78
N ALA A 57 12.77 -11.44 -5.09
CA ALA A 57 11.44 -11.18 -5.63
C ALA A 57 11.19 -9.68 -5.85
N ILE A 58 11.61 -8.82 -4.92
CA ILE A 58 11.41 -7.37 -4.95
C ILE A 58 12.30 -6.72 -6.02
N LYS A 59 13.60 -7.08 -6.07
CA LYS A 59 14.54 -6.54 -7.07
C LYS A 59 14.16 -6.88 -8.52
N SER A 60 13.41 -7.96 -8.71
CA SER A 60 12.95 -8.37 -10.05
C SER A 60 11.70 -7.64 -10.54
N VAL A 61 11.00 -6.89 -9.67
CA VAL A 61 9.77 -6.19 -10.05
C VAL A 61 10.08 -4.77 -10.55
N PRO A 62 9.76 -4.43 -11.81
CA PRO A 62 9.98 -3.10 -12.33
C PRO A 62 9.22 -2.04 -11.54
N LEU A 63 9.89 -0.90 -11.28
CA LEU A 63 9.33 0.27 -10.59
C LEU A 63 8.88 -0.01 -9.14
N LEU A 64 9.44 -1.04 -8.49
CA LEU A 64 9.28 -1.28 -7.06
C LEU A 64 10.51 -0.78 -6.31
N GLU A 65 10.28 0.11 -5.36
CA GLU A 65 11.24 0.55 -4.36
C GLU A 65 10.85 -0.08 -3.02
N PHE A 66 11.80 -0.72 -2.34
CA PHE A 66 11.57 -1.29 -1.01
C PHE A 66 12.43 -0.57 0.02
N ILE A 67 11.80 -0.11 1.09
CA ILE A 67 12.45 0.59 2.21
C ILE A 67 12.36 -0.31 3.43
N HIS A 68 13.52 -0.82 3.86
CA HIS A 68 13.63 -1.61 5.08
C HIS A 68 13.39 -0.74 6.31
N VAL A 69 12.44 -1.15 7.15
CA VAL A 69 12.15 -0.52 8.44
C VAL A 69 12.07 -1.60 9.50
N PRO A 70 12.95 -1.61 10.52
CA PRO A 70 12.88 -2.59 11.58
C PRO A 70 11.53 -2.53 12.31
N TYR A 71 10.89 -3.68 12.52
CA TYR A 71 9.56 -3.76 13.15
C TYR A 71 9.54 -3.20 14.59
N SER A 72 10.71 -3.20 15.26
CA SER A 72 10.89 -2.60 16.58
C SER A 72 10.65 -1.08 16.60
N GLN A 73 10.78 -0.40 15.45
CA GLN A 73 10.55 1.03 15.31
C GLN A 73 9.06 1.32 15.08
N LYS A 74 8.30 1.35 16.17
CA LYS A 74 6.86 1.66 16.14
C LYS A 74 6.58 2.94 15.34
N ASN A 75 5.62 2.86 14.41
CA ASN A 75 5.17 3.95 13.54
C ASN A 75 6.21 4.50 12.55
N ALA A 76 7.43 3.97 12.47
CA ALA A 76 8.41 4.42 11.48
C ALA A 76 7.96 4.10 10.05
N ALA A 77 7.38 2.91 9.83
CA ALA A 77 6.85 2.50 8.54
C ALA A 77 5.74 3.46 8.04
N ALA A 78 4.79 3.78 8.91
CA ALA A 78 3.72 4.73 8.63
C ALA A 78 4.26 6.13 8.25
N LYS A 79 5.25 6.64 9.00
CA LYS A 79 5.89 7.93 8.70
C LYS A 79 6.62 7.92 7.36
N ILE A 80 7.36 6.86 7.05
CA ILE A 80 8.10 6.72 5.79
C ILE A 80 7.13 6.61 4.61
N LEU A 81 6.01 5.89 4.76
CA LEU A 81 4.96 5.84 3.76
C LEU A 81 4.38 7.24 3.49
N LEU A 82 4.05 8.00 4.54
CA LEU A 82 3.55 9.37 4.39
C LEU A 82 4.56 10.29 3.72
N GLN A 83 5.81 10.24 4.16
CA GLN A 83 6.89 11.00 3.52
C GLN A 83 6.99 10.66 2.03
N SER A 84 7.00 9.37 1.70
CA SER A 84 7.07 8.88 0.33
C SER A 84 5.89 9.36 -0.53
N ILE A 85 4.69 9.40 0.06
CA ILE A 85 3.47 9.94 -0.56
C ILE A 85 3.65 11.43 -0.86
N THR A 86 4.06 12.22 0.13
CA THR A 86 4.21 13.68 -0.02
C THR A 86 5.31 14.07 -1.00
N GLU A 87 6.36 13.28 -1.12
CA GLU A 87 7.46 13.52 -2.06
C GLU A 87 7.08 13.19 -3.51
N ARG A 88 6.07 12.34 -3.73
CA ARG A 88 5.72 11.75 -5.03
C ARG A 88 4.39 12.22 -5.61
N ILE A 89 3.66 13.07 -4.90
CA ILE A 89 2.40 13.65 -5.38
C ILE A 89 2.66 15.07 -5.79
N TRP A 90 2.50 15.32 -7.09
CA TRP A 90 2.89 16.59 -7.69
C TRP A 90 1.73 17.30 -8.37
N ALA A 91 0.61 16.61 -8.63
CA ALA A 91 -0.50 17.19 -9.37
C ALA A 91 -1.88 16.80 -8.85
N ARG A 92 -2.82 17.74 -9.01
CA ARG A 92 -4.26 17.47 -8.90
C ARG A 92 -4.65 16.43 -9.95
N GLY A 93 -5.25 15.32 -9.52
CA GLY A 93 -5.66 14.22 -10.39
C GLY A 93 -4.78 12.97 -10.30
N ASP A 94 -3.69 12.98 -9.53
CA ASP A 94 -2.95 11.76 -9.21
C ASP A 94 -3.82 10.77 -8.41
N VAL A 95 -3.59 9.48 -8.67
CA VAL A 95 -4.27 8.38 -8.00
C VAL A 95 -3.29 7.68 -7.08
N ILE A 96 -3.56 7.71 -5.78
CA ILE A 96 -2.86 6.90 -4.78
C ILE A 96 -3.56 5.56 -4.65
N VAL A 97 -2.81 4.48 -4.65
CA VAL A 97 -3.23 3.17 -4.14
C VAL A 97 -2.45 2.89 -2.86
N LEU A 98 -3.11 3.01 -1.72
CA LEU A 98 -2.51 2.84 -0.40
C LEU A 98 -2.92 1.50 0.21
N LEU A 99 -1.96 0.61 0.40
CA LEU A 99 -2.12 -0.68 1.05
C LEU A 99 -1.64 -0.55 2.49
N THR A 100 -2.56 -0.49 3.45
CA THR A 100 -2.20 -0.39 4.86
C THR A 100 -3.36 -0.84 5.76
N ALA A 101 -2.99 -1.21 6.99
CA ALA A 101 -3.92 -1.43 8.09
C ALA A 101 -3.57 -0.51 9.27
N ASP A 102 -2.80 0.56 9.07
CA ASP A 102 -2.39 1.46 10.14
C ASP A 102 -3.37 2.63 10.34
N GLY A 103 -4.19 2.52 11.41
CA GLY A 103 -5.14 3.54 11.88
C GLY A 103 -4.58 4.95 12.01
N THR A 104 -3.27 5.08 12.28
CA THR A 104 -2.63 6.36 12.54
C THR A 104 -2.60 7.28 11.32
N LEU A 105 -2.68 6.72 10.11
CA LEU A 105 -2.64 7.44 8.85
C LEU A 105 -3.95 8.17 8.50
N THR A 106 -5.02 7.96 9.27
CA THR A 106 -6.36 8.49 8.97
C THR A 106 -6.36 10.00 8.73
N LYS A 107 -5.71 10.77 9.61
CA LYS A 107 -5.69 12.24 9.53
C LYS A 107 -4.96 12.72 8.29
N ASP A 108 -3.81 12.12 7.98
CA ASP A 108 -2.99 12.49 6.83
C ASP A 108 -3.69 12.17 5.51
N ILE A 109 -4.37 11.01 5.43
CA ILE A 109 -5.21 10.62 4.28
C ILE A 109 -6.33 11.66 4.05
N MET A 110 -6.97 12.15 5.11
CA MET A 110 -7.99 13.19 4.99
C MET A 110 -7.43 14.51 4.43
N VAL A 111 -6.20 14.88 4.83
CA VAL A 111 -5.51 16.08 4.31
C VAL A 111 -5.19 15.92 2.83
N LEU A 112 -4.64 14.78 2.41
CA LEU A 112 -4.34 14.53 0.99
C LEU A 112 -5.60 14.57 0.13
N LYS A 113 -6.74 14.08 0.64
CA LYS A 113 -8.03 14.17 -0.05
C LYS A 113 -8.52 15.60 -0.20
N SER A 114 -8.37 16.45 0.81
CA SER A 114 -8.80 17.85 0.72
C SER A 114 -8.02 18.64 -0.33
N GLN A 115 -6.81 18.18 -0.67
CA GLN A 115 -5.98 18.71 -1.76
C GLN A 115 -6.42 18.21 -3.16
N GLY A 116 -7.45 17.35 -3.24
CA GLY A 116 -7.99 16.84 -4.50
C GLY A 116 -7.29 15.59 -5.03
N VAL A 117 -6.52 14.90 -4.19
CA VAL A 117 -5.90 13.62 -4.53
C VAL A 117 -6.93 12.49 -4.44
N THR A 118 -6.96 11.60 -5.43
CA THR A 118 -7.81 10.41 -5.38
C THR A 118 -7.07 9.29 -4.65
N ILE A 119 -7.68 8.72 -3.62
CA ILE A 119 -7.05 7.66 -2.81
C ILE A 119 -7.90 6.39 -2.87
N ASN A 120 -7.32 5.32 -3.41
CA ASN A 120 -7.81 3.95 -3.30
C ASN A 120 -7.13 3.28 -2.10
N LEU A 121 -7.89 2.97 -1.07
CA LEU A 121 -7.37 2.31 0.12
C LEU A 121 -7.60 0.80 0.00
N ILE A 122 -6.57 0.01 0.32
CA ILE A 122 -6.65 -1.44 0.38
C ILE A 122 -6.27 -1.87 1.81
N GLY A 123 -7.19 -2.53 2.49
CA GLY A 123 -7.01 -2.98 3.87
C GLY A 123 -7.61 -4.36 4.13
N ASN A 124 -7.53 -4.83 5.38
CA ASN A 124 -8.16 -6.07 5.84
C ASN A 124 -9.47 -5.78 6.58
N ARG A 125 -10.46 -6.69 6.43
CA ARG A 125 -11.87 -6.57 6.89
C ARG A 125 -12.08 -6.22 8.37
N LEU A 126 -11.06 -6.43 9.21
CA LEU A 126 -11.14 -6.30 10.67
C LEU A 126 -10.46 -5.04 11.23
N ASN A 127 -10.07 -4.08 10.37
CA ASN A 127 -9.33 -2.92 10.85
C ASN A 127 -10.24 -1.71 11.12
N GLU A 128 -10.10 -1.07 12.29
CA GLU A 128 -10.79 0.19 12.61
C GLU A 128 -10.49 1.30 11.60
N LEU A 129 -9.29 1.31 11.00
CA LEU A 129 -8.93 2.21 9.90
C LEU A 129 -9.87 2.04 8.71
N TYR A 130 -10.16 0.78 8.35
CA TYR A 130 -11.01 0.44 7.21
C TYR A 130 -12.43 0.96 7.44
N ILE A 131 -12.96 0.78 8.66
CA ILE A 131 -14.29 1.26 9.05
C ILE A 131 -14.32 2.81 9.04
N ARG A 132 -13.37 3.47 9.72
CA ARG A 132 -13.32 4.94 9.79
C ARG A 132 -13.10 5.57 8.41
N LEU A 133 -12.26 4.99 7.55
CA LEU A 133 -12.03 5.53 6.22
C LEU A 133 -13.21 5.26 5.26
N GLN A 134 -13.97 4.17 5.43
CA GLN A 134 -15.23 3.98 4.72
C GLN A 134 -16.25 5.07 5.07
N GLU A 135 -16.36 5.44 6.34
CA GLU A 135 -17.27 6.50 6.81
C GLU A 135 -16.91 7.88 6.22
N VAL A 136 -15.62 8.12 5.92
CA VAL A 136 -15.13 9.38 5.35
C VAL A 136 -14.88 9.29 3.83
N ALA A 137 -15.29 8.18 3.19
CA ALA A 137 -14.74 7.77 1.89
C ALA A 137 -15.09 8.71 0.71
N GLY A 138 -16.29 9.28 0.58
CA GLY A 138 -16.59 10.13 -0.60
C GLY A 138 -16.16 9.47 -1.93
N ARG A 139 -15.27 10.10 -2.72
CA ARG A 139 -14.70 9.55 -3.98
C ARG A 139 -13.56 8.52 -3.79
N SER A 140 -13.18 8.20 -2.56
CA SER A 140 -12.19 7.15 -2.28
C SER A 140 -12.86 5.78 -2.33
N TYR A 141 -12.18 4.82 -2.94
CA TYR A 141 -12.63 3.43 -2.95
C TYR A 141 -11.85 2.65 -1.91
N VAL A 142 -12.56 1.91 -1.07
CA VAL A 142 -11.98 1.02 -0.07
C VAL A 142 -12.16 -0.41 -0.58
N PHE A 143 -11.05 -1.15 -0.70
CA PHE A 143 -11.03 -2.53 -1.17
C PHE A 143 -10.52 -3.46 -0.08
N GLN A 144 -11.03 -4.69 -0.07
CA GLN A 144 -10.47 -5.73 0.78
C GLN A 144 -9.26 -6.36 0.11
N TRP A 145 -8.26 -6.73 0.91
CA TRP A 145 -7.10 -7.44 0.39
C TRP A 145 -7.47 -8.76 -0.30
N SER A 146 -8.44 -9.49 0.25
CA SER A 146 -9.01 -10.71 -0.36
C SER A 146 -9.59 -10.47 -1.76
N GLU A 147 -10.26 -9.33 -1.98
CA GLU A 147 -10.83 -8.95 -3.28
C GLU A 147 -9.72 -8.72 -4.32
N ILE A 148 -8.63 -8.05 -3.93
CA ILE A 148 -7.45 -7.86 -4.79
C ILE A 148 -6.83 -9.19 -5.16
N LEU A 149 -6.87 -10.14 -4.23
CA LEU A 149 -6.33 -11.47 -4.46
C LEU A 149 -7.28 -12.35 -5.29
N GLY A 150 -8.55 -11.99 -5.47
CA GLY A 150 -9.53 -12.75 -6.26
C GLY A 150 -10.17 -13.90 -5.49
N ARG A 151 -10.30 -13.80 -4.17
CA ARG A 151 -11.19 -14.66 -3.37
C ARG A 151 -12.54 -13.97 -3.23
N GLN A 152 -13.62 -14.66 -3.57
CA GLN A 152 -14.99 -14.26 -3.25
C GLN A 152 -15.32 -14.63 -1.80
#